data_AF-A0AAD8WFK3-F1
#
_entry.id   AF-A0AAD8WFK3-F1
#
_cell.length_a   1.000
_cell.length_b   1.000
_cell.length_c   1.000
_cell.angle_alpha   90.00
_cell.angle_beta   90.00
_cell.angle_gamma   90.00
#
_symmetry.space_group_name_H-M   'P 1'
#
loop_
_entity.id
_entity.type
_entity.pdbx_description
1 polymer ?
#
loop_
_entity_poly.entity_id
_entity_poly.type
_entity_poly.pdbx_seq_one_letter_code
_entity_poly.pdbx_strand_id
1 'polypeptide(L)'
;MEDGRDADLFVHYAAAAQQAGVYTASDYRGILEHLIRQWRVEELVAGLSSEGRRARDYVCALPDKIRRMEEKAHDRVRKVPTPVMFSWIFDRPVSVILPDRVTAPPASVTALAQ
;
A
#
# COMPACT_ATOMS: atom_id res chain seq x y z
N MET A 1 -2.56 7.43 -12.19
CA MET A 1 -1.87 6.95 -13.41
C MET A 1 -2.98 6.57 -14.37
N GLU A 2 -2.98 7.11 -15.58
CA GLU A 2 -4.11 7.01 -16.50
C GLU A 2 -3.60 6.78 -17.92
N ASP A 3 -4.27 5.90 -18.67
CA ASP A 3 -4.04 5.66 -20.10
C ASP A 3 -5.32 5.81 -20.95
N GLY A 4 -6.43 6.24 -20.32
CA GLY A 4 -7.73 6.42 -20.96
C GLY A 4 -8.49 5.11 -21.25
N ARG A 5 -7.98 3.94 -20.85
CA ARG A 5 -8.63 2.63 -21.08
C ARG A 5 -8.85 1.85 -19.79
N ASP A 6 -7.90 1.89 -18.87
CA ASP A 6 -7.92 1.15 -17.63
C ASP A 6 -8.04 2.11 -16.43
N ALA A 7 -9.19 2.07 -15.76
CA ALA A 7 -9.47 2.88 -14.58
C ALA A 7 -8.62 2.47 -13.35
N ASP A 8 -8.17 1.21 -13.31
CA ASP A 8 -7.41 0.63 -12.21
C ASP A 8 -5.92 0.45 -12.59
N LEU A 9 -5.44 1.18 -13.61
CA LEU A 9 -4.09 1.02 -14.19
C LEU A 9 -2.98 1.02 -13.14
N PHE A 10 -3.06 1.90 -12.14
CA PHE A 10 -2.08 1.94 -11.06
C PHE A 10 -2.09 0.65 -10.22
N VAL A 11 -3.26 0.11 -9.92
CA VAL A 11 -3.41 -1.13 -9.13
C VAL A 11 -2.82 -2.31 -9.91
N HIS A 12 -3.12 -2.40 -11.21
CA HIS A 12 -2.57 -3.44 -12.07
C HIS A 12 -1.05 -3.34 -12.23
N TYR A 13 -0.52 -2.13 -12.43
CA TYR A 13 0.91 -1.88 -12.47
C TYR A 13 1.58 -2.24 -11.14
N ALA A 14 1.01 -1.80 -10.00
CA ALA A 14 1.56 -2.09 -8.68
C ALA A 14 1.57 -3.60 -8.38
N ALA A 15 0.53 -4.33 -8.80
CA ALA A 15 0.48 -5.78 -8.70
C ALA A 15 1.60 -6.45 -9.53
N ALA A 16 1.83 -5.97 -10.76
CA ALA A 16 2.93 -6.46 -11.60
C ALA A 16 4.30 -6.19 -10.97
N ALA A 17 4.54 -4.97 -10.45
CA ALA A 17 5.79 -4.60 -9.81
C ALA A 17 6.07 -5.39 -8.52
N GLN A 18 5.02 -5.60 -7.70
CA GLN A 18 5.06 -6.42 -6.48
C GLN A 18 5.37 -7.89 -6.81
N GLN A 19 4.75 -8.45 -7.85
CA GLN A 19 4.98 -9.82 -8.28
C GLN A 19 6.38 -10.01 -8.90
N ALA A 20 6.88 -9.00 -9.62
CA ALA A 20 8.23 -9.00 -10.19
C ALA A 20 9.34 -8.76 -9.13
N GLY A 21 8.98 -8.32 -7.93
CA GLY A 21 9.94 -7.99 -6.86
C GLY A 21 10.70 -6.69 -7.11
N VAL A 22 10.26 -5.84 -8.04
CA VAL A 22 10.91 -4.55 -8.34
C VAL A 22 10.64 -3.53 -7.23
N TYR A 23 9.41 -3.52 -6.74
CA TYR A 23 9.00 -2.70 -5.61
C TYR A 23 7.88 -3.37 -4.86
N THR A 24 8.16 -3.75 -3.62
CA THR A 24 7.27 -4.53 -2.77
C THR A 24 6.83 -3.74 -1.54
N ALA A 25 5.78 -4.21 -0.88
CA ALA A 25 5.39 -3.71 0.43
C ALA A 25 6.56 -3.75 1.44
N SER A 26 7.43 -4.78 1.36
CA SER A 26 8.59 -4.89 2.25
C SER A 26 9.63 -3.81 1.97
N ASP A 27 9.78 -3.38 0.71
CA ASP A 27 10.66 -2.26 0.37
C ASP A 27 10.11 -0.95 0.94
N TYR A 28 8.79 -0.73 0.82
CA TYR A 28 8.13 0.43 1.43
C TYR A 28 8.30 0.45 2.96
N ARG A 29 8.12 -0.71 3.62
CA ARG A 29 8.40 -0.87 5.05
C ARG A 29 9.87 -0.56 5.38
N GLY A 30 10.82 -1.08 4.61
CA GLY A 30 12.25 -0.86 4.83
C GLY A 30 12.65 0.61 4.70
N ILE A 31 12.10 1.32 3.70
CA ILE A 31 12.29 2.77 3.55
C ILE A 31 11.75 3.51 4.79
N LEU A 32 10.55 3.13 5.26
CA LEU A 32 9.95 3.76 6.42
C LEU A 32 10.79 3.54 7.70
N GLU A 33 11.24 2.32 7.95
CA GLU A 33 12.14 1.99 9.07
C GLU A 33 13.45 2.78 9.00
N HIS A 34 14.02 2.90 7.80
CA HIS A 34 15.24 3.66 7.58
C HIS A 34 15.03 5.14 7.94
N LEU A 35 13.95 5.77 7.47
CA LEU A 35 13.66 7.18 7.73
C LEU A 35 13.34 7.45 9.20
N ILE A 36 12.58 6.57 9.86
CA ILE A 36 12.27 6.67 11.29
C ILE A 36 13.56 6.70 12.12
N ARG A 37 14.49 5.79 11.82
CA ARG A 37 15.80 5.72 12.48
C ARG A 37 16.68 6.93 12.15
N GLN A 38 16.75 7.29 10.87
CA GLN A 38 17.60 8.40 10.39
C GLN A 38 17.20 9.74 11.03
N TRP A 39 15.90 9.98 11.20
CA TRP A 39 15.39 11.19 11.84
C TRP A 39 15.20 11.07 13.34
N ARG A 40 15.52 9.91 13.94
CA ARG A 40 15.39 9.63 15.37
C ARG A 40 13.99 9.96 15.89
N VAL A 41 12.96 9.62 15.10
CA VAL A 41 11.56 9.99 15.37
C VAL A 41 11.10 9.46 16.73
N GLU A 42 11.53 8.24 17.10
CA GLU A 42 11.24 7.61 18.40
C GLU A 42 11.77 8.42 19.59
N GLU A 43 12.89 9.12 19.41
CA GLU A 43 13.56 9.89 20.47
C GLU A 43 12.98 11.29 20.64
N LEU A 44 12.05 11.71 19.77
CA LEU A 44 11.36 12.99 19.89
C LEU A 44 10.39 12.95 21.08
N VAL A 45 10.88 13.37 22.25
CA VAL A 45 10.12 13.40 23.50
C VAL A 45 9.75 14.82 23.96
N ALA A 46 10.59 15.81 23.63
CA ALA A 46 10.39 17.21 24.02
C ALA A 46 9.80 18.03 22.87
N GLY A 47 9.07 19.11 23.20
CA GLY A 47 8.54 20.06 22.20
C GLY A 47 7.34 19.57 21.39
N LEU A 48 6.85 18.34 21.62
CA LEU A 48 5.66 17.83 20.95
C LEU A 48 4.38 18.18 21.72
N SER A 49 3.35 18.59 20.98
CA SER A 49 1.97 18.63 21.48
C SER A 49 1.44 17.22 21.75
N SER A 50 0.24 17.12 22.35
CA SER A 50 -0.45 15.84 22.51
C SER A 50 -0.70 15.13 21.17
N GLU A 51 -1.04 15.89 20.14
CA GLU A 51 -1.20 15.41 18.76
C GLU A 51 0.15 14.96 18.17
N GLY A 52 1.22 15.73 18.38
CA GLY A 52 2.57 15.37 17.94
C GLY A 52 3.05 14.04 18.52
N ARG A 53 2.77 13.77 19.80
CA ARG A 53 3.07 12.47 20.42
C ARG A 53 2.29 11.33 19.76
N ARG A 54 1.00 11.51 19.48
CA ARG A 54 0.18 10.51 18.78
C ARG A 54 0.68 10.25 17.35
N ALA A 55 1.07 11.31 16.63
CA ALA A 55 1.64 11.20 15.29
C ALA A 55 2.96 10.43 15.31
N ARG A 56 3.85 10.73 16.26
CA ARG A 56 5.09 9.98 16.48
C ARG A 56 4.81 8.50 16.72
N ASP A 57 3.95 8.18 17.70
CA ASP A 57 3.64 6.80 18.07
C ASP A 57 3.02 6.03 16.89
N TYR A 58 2.15 6.69 16.13
CA TYR A 58 1.58 6.14 14.90
C TYR A 58 2.65 5.81 13.87
N VAL A 59 3.52 6.77 13.53
CA VAL A 59 4.58 6.59 12.53
C VAL A 59 5.56 5.48 12.96
N CYS A 60 5.94 5.43 14.23
CA CYS A 60 6.85 4.40 14.74
C CYS A 60 6.22 2.99 14.72
N ALA A 61 4.90 2.88 14.86
CA ALA A 61 4.19 1.60 14.80
C ALA A 61 3.83 1.14 13.37
N LEU A 62 3.94 2.01 12.37
CA LEU A 62 3.56 1.71 10.98
C LEU A 62 4.34 0.54 10.36
N PRO A 63 5.68 0.44 10.50
CA PRO A 63 6.43 -0.67 9.92
C PRO A 63 5.92 -2.05 10.36
N ASP A 64 5.65 -2.20 11.65
CA ASP A 64 5.10 -3.44 12.21
C ASP A 64 3.69 -3.74 11.69
N LYS A 65 2.87 -2.70 11.49
CA LYS A 65 1.53 -2.84 10.91
C LYS A 65 1.61 -3.33 9.46
N ILE A 66 2.53 -2.78 8.67
CA ILE A 66 2.76 -3.17 7.27
C ILE A 66 3.21 -4.63 7.22
N ARG A 67 4.19 -5.03 8.04
CA ARG A 67 4.63 -6.43 8.12
C ARG A 67 3.49 -7.40 8.40
N ARG A 68 2.63 -7.10 9.38
CA ARG A 68 1.46 -7.96 9.69
C ARG A 68 0.44 -8.01 8.55
N MET A 69 0.30 -6.93 7.78
CA MET A 69 -0.59 -6.90 6.62
C MET A 69 -0.03 -7.74 5.47
N GLU A 70 1.29 -7.69 5.25
CA GLU A 70 1.99 -8.52 4.27
C GLU A 70 1.83 -10.02 4.58
N GLU A 71 2.09 -10.41 5.83
CA GLU A 71 1.95 -11.80 6.30
C GLU A 71 0.52 -12.31 6.03
N LYS A 72 -0.50 -11.53 6.43
CA LYS A 72 -1.92 -11.87 6.18
C LYS A 72 -2.29 -11.93 4.71
N ALA A 73 -1.73 -11.03 3.89
CA ALA A 73 -1.94 -11.03 2.44
C ALA A 73 -1.20 -12.19 1.76
N HIS A 74 -0.22 -12.80 2.40
CA HIS A 74 0.42 -14.02 1.91
C HIS A 74 -0.43 -15.26 2.24
N ASP A 75 -0.94 -15.33 3.48
CA ASP A 75 -1.70 -16.48 4.00
C ASP A 75 -3.07 -16.67 3.33
N ARG A 76 -3.73 -15.59 2.89
CA ARG A 76 -5.11 -15.64 2.38
C ARG A 76 -5.27 -16.24 0.98
N VAL A 77 -4.19 -16.56 0.28
CA VAL A 77 -4.27 -16.51 -1.18
C VAL A 77 -4.17 -17.86 -1.88
N ARG A 78 -5.34 -18.36 -2.31
CA ARG A 78 -5.46 -19.06 -3.60
C ARG A 78 -5.28 -18.01 -4.71
N LYS A 79 -4.03 -17.85 -5.15
CA LYS A 79 -3.61 -16.82 -6.11
C LYS A 79 -4.08 -17.25 -7.50
N VAL A 80 -5.20 -16.72 -7.99
CA VAL A 80 -5.60 -16.90 -9.39
C VAL A 80 -4.87 -15.83 -10.20
N PRO A 81 -3.96 -16.20 -11.13
CA PRO A 81 -3.33 -15.23 -12.00
C PRO A 81 -4.38 -14.64 -12.95
N THR A 82 -4.50 -13.32 -12.97
CA THR A 82 -5.42 -12.60 -13.86
C THR A 82 -4.64 -11.98 -15.01
N PRO A 83 -5.00 -12.22 -16.28
CA PRO A 83 -4.38 -11.55 -17.40
C PRO A 83 -4.84 -10.08 -17.46
N VAL A 84 -3.90 -9.15 -17.37
CA VAL A 84 -4.15 -7.71 -17.57
C VAL A 84 -3.42 -7.24 -18.81
N MET A 85 -4.09 -6.44 -19.63
CA MET A 85 -3.51 -5.83 -20.83
C MET A 85 -3.02 -4.43 -20.50
N PHE A 86 -1.76 -4.15 -20.84
CA PHE A 86 -1.19 -2.83 -20.66
C PHE A 86 -1.01 -2.14 -22.02
N SER A 87 -1.57 -0.94 -22.16
CA SER A 87 -1.55 -0.17 -23.42
C SER A 87 -0.13 0.17 -23.91
N TRP A 88 0.79 0.46 -23.00
CA TRP A 88 2.19 0.81 -23.32
C TRP A 88 3.06 -0.36 -23.82
N ILE A 89 2.55 -1.60 -23.79
CA ILE A 89 3.20 -2.78 -24.39
C ILE A 89 2.33 -3.37 -25.50
N PHE A 90 1.56 -2.51 -26.19
CA PHE A 90 0.70 -2.88 -27.30
C PHE A 90 -0.38 -3.90 -26.89
N ASP A 91 -1.01 -3.66 -25.74
CA ASP A 91 -2.12 -4.47 -25.19
C ASP A 91 -1.74 -5.95 -24.98
N ARG A 92 -0.45 -6.26 -24.80
CA ARG A 92 0.01 -7.62 -24.50
C ARG A 92 -0.46 -8.05 -23.10
N PRO A 93 -1.02 -9.27 -22.96
CA PRO A 93 -1.48 -9.75 -21.66
C PRO A 93 -0.30 -10.12 -20.75
N VAL A 94 -0.36 -9.65 -19.51
CA VAL A 94 0.58 -9.99 -18.44
C VAL A 94 -0.22 -10.62 -17.30
N SER A 95 0.22 -11.80 -16.83
CA SER A 95 -0.43 -12.48 -15.71
C SER A 95 -0.01 -11.86 -14.38
N VAL A 96 -0.96 -11.21 -13.72
CA VAL A 96 -0.74 -10.53 -12.43
C VAL A 96 -1.63 -11.12 -11.34
N ILE A 97 -1.10 -11.21 -10.15
CA ILE A 97 -1.86 -11.54 -8.94
C ILE A 97 -2.43 -10.25 -8.40
N LEU A 98 -3.73 -10.05 -8.58
CA LEU A 98 -4.40 -8.89 -8.04
C LEU A 98 -4.65 -9.06 -6.54
N PRO A 99 -4.47 -8.00 -5.72
CA PRO A 99 -4.94 -8.04 -4.34
C PRO A 99 -6.47 -8.22 -4.33
N ASP A 100 -6.98 -8.92 -3.32
CA ASP A 100 -8.43 -8.91 -3.04
C ASP A 100 -8.87 -7.45 -3.03
N ARG A 101 -9.87 -7.10 -3.86
CA ARG A 101 -10.37 -5.73 -3.92
C ARG A 101 -10.61 -5.28 -2.49
N VAL A 102 -9.82 -4.32 -2.02
CA VAL A 102 -10.19 -3.53 -0.84
C VAL A 102 -11.47 -2.87 -1.28
N THR A 103 -12.61 -3.45 -0.88
CA THR A 103 -13.91 -2.82 -1.05
C THR A 103 -13.73 -1.41 -0.55
N ALA A 104 -13.81 -0.43 -1.45
CA ALA A 104 -13.97 0.95 -1.03
C ALA A 104 -15.06 0.96 0.05
N PRO A 105 -14.89 1.69 1.16
CA PRO A 105 -15.98 1.82 2.11
C PRO A 105 -17.23 2.22 1.31
N PRO A 106 -18.39 1.57 1.52
CA PRO A 106 -19.59 1.93 0.80
C PRO A 106 -19.78 3.44 0.95
N ALA A 107 -20.13 4.10 -0.15
CA ALA A 107 -20.36 5.54 -0.25
C ALA A 107 -21.55 5.97 0.61
N SER A 108 -21.40 5.89 1.93
CA SER A 108 -22.42 6.14 2.94
C SER A 108 -21.80 6.81 4.17
N VAL A 109 -20.85 7.73 3.93
CA VAL A 109 -20.45 8.73 4.92
C VAL A 109 -20.59 10.13 4.30
N THR A 110 -21.81 10.43 3.84
CA THR A 110 -22.26 11.80 3.53
C THR A 110 -23.65 12.07 4.11
N ALA A 111 -24.10 11.29 5.10
CA ALA A 111 -25.40 11.48 5.73
C ALA A 111 -25.29 11.29 7.25
N LEU A 112 -24.59 12.20 7.92
CA LEU A 112 -24.73 12.52 9.35
C LEU A 112 -23.97 13.83 9.61
N ALA A 113 -24.43 14.87 8.94
CA ALA A 113 -24.14 16.26 9.25
C ALA A 113 -25.35 17.11 8.82
N GLN A 114 -26.53 16.74 9.34
CA GLN A 114 -27.66 17.62 9.66
C GLN A 114 -28.32 17.06 10.90
#